data_AF-A0A842IRI9-F1
#
_entry.id   AF-A0A842IRI9-F1
#
_cell.length_a   1.000
_cell.length_b   1.000
_cell.length_c   1.000
_cell.angle_alpha   90.00
_cell.angle_beta   90.00
_cell.angle_gamma   90.00
#
_symmetry.space_group_name_H-M   'P 1'
#
loop_
_entity.id
_entity.type
_entity.pdbx_description
1 polymer ?
#
loop_
_entity_poly.entity_id
_entity_poly.type
_entity_poly.pdbx_seq_one_letter_code
_entity_poly.pdbx_strand_id
1 'polypeptide(L)'
;MSNINQPSNDIKGIIRTMTVIHYAFCASILIFGLIIFYSVERVSINFADTEDLFFYLVPFLAIMGAVVGRFLFQNNLKNIHEKPTLKEKLGSYQSAILIRTAMIEGPGFLGIVAFMITGNQLFLIISAVLLVYLFLLRPTTSTIIEDLNLKTEEEREFRKAMT
;
A
#
# COMPACT_ATOMS: atom_id res chain seq x y z
N MET A 1 22.73 34.06 2.07
CA MET A 1 23.05 32.65 1.84
C MET A 1 21.76 31.95 1.39
N SER A 2 21.48 31.90 0.08
CA SER A 2 20.32 31.16 -0.41
C SER A 2 20.65 29.68 -0.39
N ASN A 3 20.04 28.94 0.52
CA ASN A 3 20.11 27.49 0.54
C ASN A 3 19.19 26.98 -0.58
N ILE A 4 19.71 26.98 -1.82
CA ILE A 4 19.03 26.46 -3.00
C ILE A 4 19.10 24.94 -2.87
N ASN A 5 18.09 24.35 -2.23
CA ASN A 5 17.86 22.92 -2.30
C ASN A 5 17.79 22.53 -3.78
N GLN A 6 18.84 21.87 -4.28
CA GLN A 6 18.88 21.33 -5.64
C GLN A 6 17.66 20.42 -5.88
N PRO A 7 17.00 20.52 -7.05
CA PRO A 7 15.82 19.72 -7.37
C PRO A 7 16.05 18.19 -7.23
N SER A 8 17.29 17.73 -7.38
CA SER A 8 17.66 16.31 -7.20
C SER A 8 17.51 15.79 -5.77
N ASN A 9 17.85 16.59 -4.75
CA ASN A 9 17.75 16.17 -3.34
C ASN A 9 16.29 16.03 -2.89
N ASP A 10 15.41 16.82 -3.49
CA ASP A 10 13.98 16.83 -3.20
C ASP A 10 13.28 15.60 -3.79
N ILE A 11 13.55 15.27 -5.07
CA ILE A 11 13.02 14.07 -5.74
C ILE A 11 13.39 12.79 -4.98
N LYS A 12 14.67 12.64 -4.63
CA LYS A 12 15.16 11.48 -3.86
C LYS A 12 14.50 11.40 -2.47
N GLY A 13 14.26 12.56 -1.85
CA GLY A 13 13.54 12.69 -0.57
C GLY A 13 12.10 12.21 -0.65
N ILE A 14 11.36 12.61 -1.69
CA ILE A 14 9.96 12.19 -1.91
C ILE A 14 9.87 10.67 -2.09
N ILE A 15 10.74 10.10 -2.92
CA ILE A 15 10.77 8.64 -3.19
C ILE A 15 11.15 7.87 -1.92
N ARG A 16 12.17 8.33 -1.20
CA ARG A 16 12.55 7.71 0.06
C ARG A 16 11.39 7.73 1.06
N THR A 17 10.71 8.87 1.19
CA THR A 17 9.59 9.03 2.11
C THR A 17 8.44 8.09 1.76
N MET A 18 8.00 8.04 0.49
CA MET A 18 6.91 7.13 0.10
C MET A 18 7.26 5.66 0.32
N THR A 19 8.50 5.26 0.05
CA THR A 19 8.97 3.88 0.24
C THR A 19 9.04 3.51 1.72
N VAL A 20 9.58 4.39 2.58
CA VAL A 20 9.63 4.17 4.03
C VAL A 20 8.22 4.05 4.60
N ILE A 21 7.30 4.93 4.20
CA ILE A 21 5.92 4.85 4.67
C ILE A 21 5.28 3.54 4.20
N HIS A 22 5.41 3.18 2.91
CA HIS A 22 4.85 1.91 2.43
C HIS A 22 5.36 0.70 3.21
N TYR A 23 6.66 0.63 3.54
CA TYR A 23 7.18 -0.44 4.39
C TYR A 23 6.67 -0.37 5.84
N ALA A 24 6.41 0.83 6.38
CA ALA A 24 5.79 0.98 7.69
C ALA A 24 4.35 0.39 7.72
N PHE A 25 3.57 0.59 6.66
CA PHE A 25 2.25 -0.05 6.48
C PHE A 25 2.36 -1.58 6.34
N CYS A 26 3.38 -2.10 5.64
CA CYS A 26 3.60 -3.55 5.60
C CYS A 26 4.00 -4.10 6.98
N ALA A 27 4.88 -3.37 7.68
CA ALA A 27 5.34 -3.76 9.02
C ALA A 27 4.21 -3.71 10.05
N SER A 28 3.27 -2.76 9.96
CA SER A 28 2.14 -2.64 10.88
C SER A 28 1.26 -3.90 10.86
N ILE A 29 0.86 -4.37 9.67
CA ILE A 29 0.08 -5.61 9.50
C ILE A 29 0.89 -6.80 9.99
N LEU A 30 2.17 -6.90 9.61
CA LEU A 30 3.01 -8.02 9.98
C LEU A 30 3.18 -8.14 11.50
N ILE A 31 3.56 -7.05 12.16
CA ILE A 31 3.81 -7.03 13.61
C ILE A 31 2.49 -7.26 14.36
N PHE A 32 1.40 -6.59 13.98
CA PHE A 32 0.12 -6.78 14.65
C PHE A 32 -0.41 -8.20 14.47
N GLY A 33 -0.31 -8.75 13.25
CA GLY A 33 -0.70 -10.14 12.97
C GLY A 33 0.10 -11.14 13.80
N LEU A 34 1.41 -10.94 13.96
CA LEU A 34 2.26 -11.79 14.81
C LEU A 34 1.87 -11.67 16.29
N ILE A 35 1.64 -10.46 16.80
CA ILE A 35 1.22 -10.25 18.20
C ILE A 35 -0.09 -10.99 18.47
N ILE A 36 -1.09 -10.83 17.60
CA ILE A 36 -2.38 -11.51 17.78
C ILE A 36 -2.23 -13.02 17.66
N PHE A 37 -1.42 -13.51 16.71
CA PHE A 37 -1.14 -14.94 16.56
C PHE A 37 -0.61 -15.59 17.85
N TYR A 38 0.30 -14.93 18.56
CA TYR A 38 0.81 -15.44 19.83
C TYR A 38 -0.11 -15.18 21.03
N SER A 39 -1.10 -14.29 20.90
CA SER A 39 -2.05 -13.97 21.97
C SER A 39 -3.30 -14.86 21.98
N VAL A 40 -3.64 -15.49 20.85
CA VAL A 40 -4.84 -16.34 20.73
C VAL A 40 -4.52 -17.76 21.19
N GLU A 41 -5.14 -18.21 22.27
CA GLU A 41 -4.88 -19.55 22.85
C GLU A 41 -5.55 -20.70 22.07
N ARG A 42 -6.71 -20.43 21.46
CA ARG A 42 -7.50 -21.44 20.74
C ARG A 42 -7.54 -21.10 19.27
N VAL A 43 -6.62 -21.69 18.52
CA VAL A 43 -6.58 -21.57 17.06
C VAL A 43 -7.37 -22.71 16.45
N SER A 44 -8.29 -22.36 15.55
CA SER A 44 -8.99 -23.31 14.71
C SER A 44 -8.91 -22.86 13.25
N ILE A 45 -9.10 -23.78 12.32
CA ILE A 45 -9.25 -23.44 10.90
C ILE A 45 -10.61 -23.96 10.47
N ASN A 46 -11.55 -23.05 10.23
CA ASN A 46 -12.89 -23.39 9.78
C ASN A 46 -13.19 -22.69 8.45
N PHE A 47 -13.42 -23.48 7.40
CA PHE A 47 -13.75 -23.01 6.05
C PHE A 47 -15.25 -23.02 5.76
N ALA A 48 -16.09 -23.39 6.73
CA ALA A 48 -17.52 -23.54 6.57
C ALA A 48 -18.29 -22.92 7.75
N ASP A 49 -17.81 -21.78 8.26
CA ASP A 49 -18.42 -21.07 9.38
C ASP A 49 -19.47 -20.07 8.89
N THR A 50 -20.57 -20.59 8.33
CA THR A 50 -21.60 -19.76 7.69
C THR A 50 -22.47 -18.98 8.67
N GLU A 51 -22.36 -19.25 9.97
CA GLU A 51 -23.06 -18.49 11.01
C GLU A 51 -22.28 -17.24 11.43
N ASP A 52 -20.96 -17.20 11.19
CA ASP A 52 -20.11 -16.07 11.51
C ASP A 52 -20.20 -14.98 10.43
N LEU A 53 -20.58 -13.76 10.85
CA LEU A 53 -20.60 -12.58 9.99
C LEU A 53 -19.23 -12.29 9.36
N PHE A 54 -18.12 -12.53 10.09
CA PHE A 54 -16.77 -12.28 9.59
C PHE A 54 -16.42 -13.18 8.39
N PHE A 55 -17.02 -14.37 8.30
CA PHE A 55 -16.83 -15.31 7.19
C PHE A 55 -17.18 -14.68 5.83
N TYR A 56 -18.19 -13.82 5.79
CA TYR A 56 -18.60 -13.10 4.58
C TYR A 56 -17.97 -11.70 4.50
N LEU A 57 -17.89 -10.99 5.63
CA LEU A 57 -17.48 -9.60 5.67
C LEU A 57 -15.99 -9.42 5.34
N VAL A 58 -15.11 -10.26 5.89
CA VAL A 58 -13.65 -10.13 5.71
C VAL A 58 -13.24 -10.34 4.25
N PRO A 59 -13.64 -11.45 3.56
CA PRO A 59 -13.31 -11.62 2.15
C PRO A 59 -13.93 -10.54 1.26
N PHE A 60 -15.17 -10.13 1.55
CA PHE A 60 -15.84 -9.07 0.79
C PHE A 60 -15.07 -7.76 0.86
N LEU A 61 -14.72 -7.30 2.07
CA LEU A 61 -13.96 -6.07 2.25
C LEU A 61 -12.53 -6.18 1.73
N ALA A 62 -11.90 -7.36 1.79
CA ALA A 62 -10.60 -7.60 1.18
C ALA A 62 -10.62 -7.36 -0.33
N ILE A 63 -11.61 -7.93 -1.03
CA ILE A 63 -11.79 -7.74 -2.47
C ILE A 63 -12.13 -6.27 -2.76
N MET A 64 -13.09 -5.70 -2.04
CA MET A 64 -13.52 -4.32 -2.24
C MET A 64 -12.39 -3.32 -2.01
N GLY A 65 -11.58 -3.50 -0.97
CA GLY A 65 -10.42 -2.66 -0.68
C GLY A 65 -9.39 -2.69 -1.82
N ALA A 66 -9.11 -3.88 -2.36
CA ALA A 66 -8.20 -4.02 -3.50
C ALA A 66 -8.77 -3.38 -4.79
N VAL A 67 -10.06 -3.59 -5.08
CA VAL A 67 -10.73 -3.04 -6.27
C VAL A 67 -10.83 -1.51 -6.18
N VAL A 68 -11.34 -0.98 -5.06
CA VAL A 68 -11.49 0.47 -4.84
C VAL A 68 -10.11 1.14 -4.77
N GLY A 69 -9.14 0.54 -4.09
CA GLY A 69 -7.77 1.05 -4.05
C GLY A 69 -7.15 1.16 -5.45
N ARG A 70 -7.34 0.15 -6.30
CA ARG A 70 -6.90 0.19 -7.70
C ARG A 70 -7.65 1.27 -8.50
N PHE A 71 -8.97 1.37 -8.34
CA PHE A 71 -9.78 2.37 -9.04
C PHE A 71 -9.36 3.79 -8.69
N LEU A 72 -9.23 4.10 -7.39
CA LEU A 72 -8.78 5.41 -6.91
C LEU A 72 -7.36 5.73 -7.39
N PHE A 73 -6.46 4.76 -7.36
CA PHE A 73 -5.11 4.95 -7.87
C PHE A 73 -5.10 5.31 -9.36
N GLN A 74 -5.84 4.56 -10.19
CA GLN A 74 -5.96 4.85 -11.62
C GLN A 74 -6.63 6.20 -11.90
N ASN A 75 -7.64 6.56 -11.12
CA ASN A 75 -8.29 7.86 -11.22
C ASN A 75 -7.32 9.00 -10.88
N ASN A 76 -6.51 8.84 -9.83
CA ASN A 76 -5.51 9.81 -9.45
C ASN A 76 -4.41 9.93 -10.52
N LEU A 77 -3.97 8.83 -11.11
CA LEU A 77 -2.98 8.85 -12.21
C LEU A 77 -3.45 9.69 -13.39
N LYS A 78 -4.73 9.64 -13.78
CA LYS A 78 -5.27 10.48 -14.86
C LYS A 78 -5.04 11.97 -14.60
N ASN A 79 -5.26 12.42 -13.37
CA ASN A 79 -5.09 13.82 -12.96
C ASN A 79 -3.61 14.23 -12.80
N ILE A 80 -2.70 13.26 -12.61
CA ILE A 80 -1.27 13.53 -12.41
C ILE A 80 -0.59 13.94 -13.72
N HIS A 81 -1.03 13.40 -14.86
CA HIS A 81 -0.43 13.69 -16.16
C HIS A 81 -0.56 15.17 -16.58
N GLU A 82 -1.52 15.90 -16.02
CA GLU A 82 -1.75 17.32 -16.28
C GLU A 82 -0.84 18.25 -15.46
N LYS A 83 -0.03 17.70 -14.53
CA LYS A 83 0.85 18.51 -13.69
C LYS A 83 2.08 19.02 -14.48
N PRO A 84 2.46 20.30 -14.31
CA PRO A 84 3.51 20.95 -15.10
C PRO A 84 4.93 20.49 -14.77
N THR A 85 5.18 19.99 -13.56
CA THR A 85 6.54 19.64 -13.11
C THR A 85 6.63 18.20 -12.60
N LEU A 86 7.79 17.57 -12.79
CA LEU A 86 8.09 16.23 -12.27
C LEU A 86 7.89 16.14 -10.75
N LYS A 87 8.28 17.19 -10.02
CA LYS A 87 8.08 17.27 -8.56
C LYS A 87 6.60 17.22 -8.17
N GLU A 88 5.74 17.98 -8.85
CA GLU A 88 4.30 17.96 -8.58
C GLU A 88 3.65 16.62 -8.93
N LYS A 89 4.13 15.98 -10.02
CA LYS A 89 3.71 14.62 -10.39
C LYS A 89 4.05 13.62 -9.29
N LEU A 90 5.30 13.63 -8.82
CA LEU A 90 5.78 12.73 -7.75
C LEU A 90 5.08 12.97 -6.42
N GLY A 91 4.81 14.23 -6.05
CA GLY A 91 4.05 14.55 -4.83
C GLY A 91 2.62 14.02 -4.89
N SER A 92 1.94 14.21 -6.02
CA SER A 92 0.57 13.69 -6.22
C SER A 92 0.54 12.15 -6.29
N TYR A 93 1.57 11.56 -6.90
CA TYR A 93 1.76 10.11 -6.96
C TYR A 93 1.98 9.49 -5.58
N GLN A 94 2.79 10.13 -4.73
CA GLN A 94 2.97 9.73 -3.34
C GLN A 94 1.62 9.62 -2.62
N SER A 95 0.77 10.65 -2.72
CA SER A 95 -0.56 10.61 -2.12
C SER A 95 -1.43 9.48 -2.69
N ALA A 96 -1.37 9.23 -4.00
CA ALA A 96 -2.12 8.14 -4.63
C ALA A 96 -1.70 6.76 -4.11
N ILE A 97 -0.40 6.52 -3.91
CA ILE A 97 0.10 5.27 -3.31
C ILE A 97 -0.36 5.10 -1.87
N LEU A 98 -0.29 6.17 -1.06
CA LEU A 98 -0.72 6.11 0.33
C LEU A 98 -2.21 5.75 0.44
N ILE A 99 -3.05 6.39 -0.37
CA ILE A 99 -4.50 6.09 -0.42
C ILE A 99 -4.72 4.63 -0.83
N ARG A 100 -4.07 4.18 -1.91
CA ARG A 100 -4.18 2.79 -2.38
C ARG A 100 -3.76 1.79 -1.30
N THR A 101 -2.68 2.09 -0.59
CA THR A 101 -2.13 1.25 0.48
C THR A 101 -3.12 1.16 1.64
N ALA A 102 -3.66 2.29 2.11
CA ALA A 102 -4.66 2.34 3.18
C ALA A 102 -5.96 1.59 2.84
N MET A 103 -6.42 1.63 1.58
CA MET A 103 -7.60 0.88 1.13
C MET A 103 -7.43 -0.65 1.25
N ILE A 104 -6.20 -1.15 1.15
CA ILE A 104 -5.88 -2.59 1.26
C ILE A 104 -5.53 -2.96 2.72
N GLU A 105 -4.85 -2.05 3.42
CA GLU A 105 -4.44 -2.25 4.82
C GLU A 105 -5.65 -2.36 5.76
N GLY A 106 -6.70 -1.56 5.55
CA GLY A 106 -7.92 -1.59 6.37
C GLY A 106 -8.55 -2.99 6.47
N PRO A 107 -8.87 -3.65 5.34
CA PRO A 107 -9.31 -5.05 5.35
C PRO A 107 -8.30 -6.04 5.92
N GLY A 108 -6.99 -5.78 5.77
CA GLY A 108 -5.93 -6.58 6.38
C GLY A 108 -5.99 -6.52 7.92
N PHE A 109 -6.17 -5.34 8.49
CA PHE A 109 -6.39 -5.19 9.93
C PHE A 109 -7.70 -5.82 10.39
N LEU A 110 -8.76 -5.68 9.60
CA LEU A 110 -10.04 -6.32 9.92
C LEU A 110 -9.91 -7.84 10.00
N GLY A 111 -9.16 -8.46 9.09
CA GLY A 111 -8.92 -9.90 9.13
C GLY A 111 -8.13 -10.33 10.37
N ILE A 112 -7.14 -9.55 10.81
CA ILE A 112 -6.41 -9.81 12.06
C ILE A 112 -7.35 -9.69 13.27
N VAL A 113 -8.20 -8.65 13.32
CA VAL A 113 -9.19 -8.46 14.39
C VAL A 113 -10.22 -9.58 14.40
N ALA A 114 -10.71 -10.02 13.24
CA ALA A 114 -11.62 -11.15 13.12
C ALA A 114 -10.99 -12.44 13.64
N PHE A 115 -9.72 -12.70 13.32
CA PHE A 115 -8.97 -13.82 13.89
C PHE A 115 -8.83 -13.71 15.41
N MET A 116 -8.53 -12.52 15.94
CA MET A 116 -8.45 -12.27 17.38
C MET A 116 -9.75 -12.63 18.12
N ILE A 117 -10.91 -12.31 17.53
CA ILE A 117 -12.23 -12.51 18.14
C ILE A 117 -12.68 -13.98 18.02
N THR A 118 -12.46 -14.58 16.86
CA THR A 118 -13.06 -15.89 16.50
C THR A 118 -12.12 -17.07 16.74
N GLY A 119 -10.81 -16.81 16.80
CA GLY A 119 -9.78 -17.85 16.78
C GLY A 119 -9.65 -18.56 15.42
N ASN A 120 -10.39 -18.15 14.38
CA ASN A 120 -10.36 -18.79 13.07
C ASN A 120 -9.21 -18.25 12.21
N GLN A 121 -8.19 -19.08 11.99
CA GLN A 121 -6.97 -18.73 11.26
C GLN A 121 -7.22 -18.33 9.80
N LEU A 122 -8.38 -18.69 9.22
CA LEU A 122 -8.79 -18.26 7.88
C LEU A 122 -8.67 -16.73 7.70
N PHE A 123 -9.08 -15.95 8.69
CA PHE A 123 -9.03 -14.48 8.61
C PHE A 123 -7.59 -13.94 8.65
N LEU A 124 -6.70 -14.61 9.39
CA LEU A 124 -5.29 -14.29 9.42
C LEU A 124 -4.61 -14.62 8.08
N ILE A 125 -5.00 -15.74 7.44
CA ILE A 125 -4.51 -16.10 6.10
C ILE A 125 -4.90 -15.02 5.08
N ILE A 126 -6.15 -14.53 5.11
CA ILE A 126 -6.59 -13.44 4.23
C ILE A 126 -5.74 -12.19 4.47
N SER A 127 -5.48 -11.85 5.73
CA SER A 127 -4.63 -10.70 6.09
C SER A 127 -3.21 -10.86 5.57
N ALA A 128 -2.65 -12.07 5.63
CA ALA A 128 -1.33 -12.39 5.09
C ALA A 128 -1.30 -12.28 3.55
N VAL A 129 -2.35 -12.71 2.86
CA VAL A 129 -2.49 -12.52 1.40
C VAL A 129 -2.52 -11.03 1.05
N LEU A 130 -3.25 -10.21 1.81
CA LEU A 130 -3.29 -8.76 1.62
C LEU A 130 -1.93 -8.10 1.91
N LEU A 131 -1.19 -8.57 2.91
CA LEU A 131 0.18 -8.12 3.18
C LEU A 131 1.12 -8.44 2.00
N VAL A 132 1.06 -9.66 1.46
CA VAL A 132 1.84 -10.03 0.26
C VAL A 132 1.43 -9.15 -0.92
N TYR A 133 0.13 -8.92 -1.11
CA TYR A 133 -0.35 -8.04 -2.16
C TYR A 133 0.18 -6.61 -1.99
N LEU A 134 0.13 -6.04 -0.79
CA LEU A 134 0.72 -4.73 -0.48
C LEU A 134 2.21 -4.69 -0.81
N PHE A 135 2.98 -5.69 -0.39
CA PHE A 135 4.42 -5.76 -0.66
C PHE A 135 4.74 -5.78 -2.16
N LEU A 136 3.90 -6.41 -2.98
CA LEU A 136 4.05 -6.41 -4.44
C LEU A 136 3.74 -5.04 -5.07
N LEU A 137 3.00 -4.18 -4.37
CA LEU A 137 2.66 -2.82 -4.82
C LEU A 137 3.67 -1.76 -4.39
N ARG A 138 4.85 -2.16 -3.93
CA ARG A 138 5.90 -1.24 -3.48
C ARG A 138 6.31 -0.25 -4.58
N PRO A 139 6.46 1.05 -4.26
CA PRO A 139 7.01 2.02 -5.20
C PRO A 139 8.48 1.74 -5.47
N THR A 140 8.78 1.22 -6.66
CA THR A 140 10.14 1.11 -7.20
C THR A 140 10.37 2.21 -8.23
N THR A 141 11.64 2.51 -8.53
CA THR A 141 11.97 3.46 -9.60
C THR A 141 11.36 3.05 -10.95
N SER A 142 11.32 1.75 -11.24
CA SER A 142 10.73 1.22 -12.48
C SER A 142 9.21 1.40 -12.52
N THR A 143 8.51 1.06 -11.43
CA THR A 143 7.04 1.21 -11.36
C THR A 143 6.63 2.68 -11.41
N ILE A 144 7.39 3.59 -10.80
CA ILE A 144 7.14 5.04 -10.88
C ILE A 144 7.26 5.55 -12.32
N ILE A 145 8.31 5.15 -13.05
CA ILE A 145 8.51 5.57 -14.45
C ILE A 145 7.35 5.06 -15.32
N GLU A 146 6.92 3.81 -15.11
CA GLU A 146 5.82 3.19 -15.84
C GLU A 146 4.48 3.85 -15.52
N ASP A 147 4.12 3.97 -14.24
CA ASP A 147 2.82 4.51 -13.80
C ASP A 147 2.64 5.99 -14.18
N LEU A 148 3.73 6.77 -14.16
CA LEU A 148 3.72 8.19 -14.56
C LEU A 148 3.97 8.42 -16.04
N ASN A 149 4.27 7.36 -16.80
CA ASN A 149 4.63 7.42 -18.22
C ASN A 149 5.64 8.55 -18.51
N LEU A 150 6.71 8.62 -17.70
CA LEU A 150 7.70 9.70 -17.80
C LEU A 150 8.39 9.63 -19.16
N LYS A 151 8.39 10.74 -19.89
CA LYS A 151 9.01 10.82 -21.23
C LYS A 151 10.43 11.37 -21.12
N THR A 152 11.33 10.84 -21.96
CA THR A 152 12.73 11.22 -22.24
C THR A 152 13.40 12.20 -21.28
N GLU A 153 13.01 13.48 -21.29
CA GLU A 153 13.62 14.51 -20.43
C GLU A 153 13.28 14.34 -18.93
N GLU A 154 12.02 14.07 -18.59
CA GLU A 154 11.59 13.82 -17.21
C GLU A 154 12.20 12.51 -16.69
N GLU A 155 12.30 11.49 -17.53
CA GLU A 155 12.92 10.22 -17.15
C GLU A 155 14.43 10.40 -16.89
N ARG A 156 15.13 11.18 -17.74
CA ARG A 156 16.55 11.48 -17.56
C ARG A 156 16.79 12.28 -16.28
N GLU A 157 15.96 13.28 -16.00
CA GLU A 157 15.98 14.04 -14.75
C GLU A 157 15.77 13.14 -13.54
N PHE A 158 14.73 12.29 -13.58
CA PHE A 158 14.41 11.33 -12.53
C PHE A 158 15.56 10.36 -12.26
N ARG A 159 16.12 9.75 -13.32
CA ARG A 159 17.24 8.81 -13.19
C ARG A 159 18.48 9.48 -12.61
N LYS A 160 18.81 10.69 -13.07
CA LYS A 160 19.94 11.47 -12.54
C LYS A 160 19.78 11.81 -11.05
N ALA A 161 18.56 12.02 -10.58
CA ALA A 161 18.27 12.24 -9.17
C ALA A 161 18.39 10.97 -8.31
N MET A 162 18.28 9.79 -8.93
CA MET A 162 18.33 8.49 -8.25
C MET A 162 19.73 7.87 -8.17
N THR A 163 20.67 8.29 -9.04
CA THR A 163 22.09 7.92 -8.96
C THR A 163 22.78 8.53 -7.75
#